data_AF-A0A9Q9C3N8-F1
#
_entry.id   AF-A0A9Q9C3N8-F1
#
_cell.length_a   1.000
_cell.length_b   1.000
_cell.length_c   1.000
_cell.angle_alpha   90.00
_cell.angle_beta   90.00
_cell.angle_gamma   90.00
#
_symmetry.space_group_name_H-M   'P 1'
#
loop_
_entity.id
_entity.type
_entity.pdbx_description
1 polymer ?
#
loop_
_entity_poly.entity_id
_entity_poly.type
_entity_poly.pdbx_seq_one_letter_code
_entity_poly.pdbx_strand_id
1 'polypeptide(L)'
;MQAMLLLFFMSAYSFQGRYGSCSKSSSRLRHSDYDGVMMLNVLHRNQPLTVFDSAYPERISLPALLSEFSKEMMENQIFDLKYESFSKKIWLELKKERCIEIADVHSSLKAVRMKISPSSIYLKRLPNSMKFQLISEDKCLTVGNEIKYGGTSGWTLSFTDCKDNNDLQTFVMIPSLKGLMKINGKARTHRMIRRMYDTFRRIGKIIGVVDIARLRRSLH
;
A
#
# COMPACT_ATOMS: atom_id res chain seq x y z
N MET A 1 -21.84 -29.35 48.79
CA MET A 1 -20.82 -29.98 47.91
C MET A 1 -21.40 -30.02 46.50
N GLN A 2 -21.33 -28.99 45.66
CA GLN A 2 -20.18 -28.21 45.18
C GLN A 2 -19.09 -29.07 44.52
N ALA A 3 -19.23 -29.26 43.20
CA ALA A 3 -18.14 -29.26 42.21
C ALA A 3 -18.77 -29.26 40.80
N MET A 4 -19.26 -28.09 40.39
CA MET A 4 -19.49 -27.74 39.00
C MET A 4 -18.30 -26.86 38.61
N LEU A 5 -17.36 -27.36 37.82
CA LEU A 5 -16.30 -26.52 37.24
C LEU A 5 -15.84 -27.06 35.88
N LEU A 6 -16.48 -26.46 34.87
CA LEU A 6 -15.83 -25.84 33.72
C LEU A 6 -14.85 -26.70 32.91
N LEU A 7 -15.42 -27.39 31.92
CA LEU A 7 -14.76 -27.70 30.66
C LEU A 7 -14.28 -26.38 30.02
N PHE A 8 -12.98 -26.12 30.13
CA PHE A 8 -12.32 -25.11 29.31
C PHE A 8 -12.36 -25.57 27.85
N PHE A 9 -13.25 -24.95 27.07
CA PHE A 9 -13.17 -24.93 25.63
C PHE A 9 -11.86 -24.24 25.23
N MET A 10 -10.81 -25.01 25.03
CA MET A 10 -9.70 -24.62 24.16
C MET A 10 -10.21 -24.67 22.72
N SER A 11 -10.97 -23.64 22.31
CA SER A 11 -11.18 -23.33 20.91
C SER A 11 -9.85 -22.80 20.36
N ALA A 12 -8.95 -23.72 20.05
CA ALA A 12 -7.92 -23.50 19.06
C ALA A 12 -8.65 -23.13 17.77
N TYR A 13 -8.83 -21.83 17.53
CA TYR A 13 -9.28 -21.34 16.25
C TYR A 13 -8.20 -21.70 15.24
N SER A 14 -8.47 -22.80 14.54
CA SER A 14 -7.79 -23.27 13.34
C SER A 14 -7.90 -22.20 12.26
N PHE A 15 -7.10 -21.13 12.34
CA PHE A 15 -6.92 -20.17 11.25
C PHE A 15 -5.84 -20.67 10.27
N GLN A 16 -5.87 -21.96 9.95
CA GLN A 16 -5.18 -22.56 8.81
C GLN A 16 -6.22 -22.89 7.74
N GLY A 17 -6.92 -21.86 7.28
CA GLY A 17 -7.90 -21.94 6.20
C GLY A 17 -7.36 -21.31 4.92
N ARG A 18 -6.63 -22.09 4.12
CA ARG A 18 -6.36 -21.83 2.69
C ARG A 18 -5.74 -20.46 2.33
N TYR A 19 -4.54 -20.18 2.82
CA TYR A 19 -3.66 -19.24 2.11
C TYR A 19 -2.92 -20.03 1.02
N GLY A 20 -3.34 -19.86 -0.23
CA GLY A 20 -2.70 -20.51 -1.36
C GLY A 20 -1.18 -20.26 -1.35
N SER A 21 -0.42 -21.27 -1.75
CA SER A 21 1.00 -21.12 -2.09
C SER A 21 1.20 -19.83 -2.89
N CYS A 22 2.29 -19.08 -2.63
CA CYS A 22 2.78 -18.07 -3.57
C CYS A 22 3.19 -18.81 -4.86
N SER A 23 2.21 -19.30 -5.62
CA SER A 23 2.43 -19.96 -6.88
C SER A 23 2.96 -18.90 -7.84
N LYS A 24 4.05 -19.25 -8.52
CA LYS A 24 4.76 -18.38 -9.46
C LYS A 24 3.76 -17.64 -10.35
N SER A 25 3.86 -16.31 -10.38
CA SER A 25 3.17 -15.48 -11.35
C SER A 25 3.64 -15.89 -12.75
N SER A 26 2.80 -16.62 -13.49
CA SER A 26 3.03 -16.92 -14.90
C SER A 26 2.35 -15.85 -15.76
N SER A 27 3.15 -15.24 -16.63
CA SER A 27 2.83 -14.25 -17.68
C SER A 27 3.05 -12.78 -17.31
N ARG A 28 3.72 -12.07 -18.24
CA ARG A 28 3.88 -10.60 -18.22
C ARG A 28 2.51 -9.94 -18.12
N LEU A 29 2.39 -8.88 -17.32
CA LEU A 29 1.13 -8.17 -17.11
C LEU A 29 0.56 -7.68 -18.45
N ARG A 30 -0.70 -8.04 -18.73
CA ARG A 30 -1.47 -7.43 -19.83
C ARG A 30 -1.88 -6.02 -19.44
N HIS A 31 -2.33 -5.22 -20.41
CA HIS A 31 -2.76 -3.84 -20.18
C HIS A 31 -3.88 -3.70 -19.12
N SER A 32 -4.73 -4.73 -18.98
CA SER A 32 -5.76 -4.82 -17.92
C SER A 32 -5.18 -4.94 -16.52
N ASP A 33 -3.96 -5.48 -16.42
CA ASP A 33 -3.33 -5.81 -15.15
C ASP A 33 -2.52 -4.62 -14.62
N TYR A 34 -2.55 -3.49 -15.32
CA TYR A 34 -2.12 -2.18 -14.86
C TYR A 34 -3.28 -1.33 -14.32
N ASP A 35 -4.43 -1.94 -13.98
CA ASP A 35 -5.53 -1.26 -13.29
C ASP A 35 -5.38 -1.36 -11.76
N GLY A 36 -4.43 -0.59 -11.23
CA GLY A 36 -4.16 -0.48 -9.79
C GLY A 36 -3.82 0.95 -9.37
N VAL A 37 -3.22 1.13 -8.20
CA VAL A 37 -2.77 2.43 -7.69
C VAL A 37 -1.25 2.50 -7.62
N MET A 38 -0.72 3.70 -7.78
CA MET A 38 0.65 4.06 -7.42
C MET A 38 0.60 5.04 -6.26
N MET A 39 1.45 4.86 -5.25
CA MET A 39 1.58 5.80 -4.14
C MET A 39 2.80 6.70 -4.35
N LEU A 40 2.62 7.99 -4.16
CA LEU A 40 3.63 9.03 -4.39
C LEU A 40 3.70 9.95 -3.19
N ASN A 41 4.89 10.44 -2.87
CA ASN A 41 5.04 11.60 -1.98
C ASN A 41 4.87 12.91 -2.78
N VAL A 42 4.38 13.98 -2.13
CA VAL A 42 4.11 15.26 -2.80
C VAL A 42 5.37 16.04 -3.23
N LEU A 43 6.53 15.77 -2.64
CA LEU A 43 7.84 16.29 -3.08
C LEU A 43 8.43 15.43 -4.20
N HIS A 44 8.24 14.11 -4.13
CA HIS A 44 8.81 13.13 -5.07
C HIS A 44 7.77 12.64 -6.10
N ARG A 45 7.13 13.56 -6.81
CA ARG A 45 5.93 13.29 -7.65
C ARG A 45 6.14 12.36 -8.86
N ASN A 46 7.40 12.11 -9.24
CA ASN A 46 7.77 11.20 -10.33
C ASN A 46 8.42 9.90 -9.81
N GLN A 47 8.42 9.67 -8.49
CA GLN A 47 9.06 8.52 -7.87
C GLN A 47 8.04 7.73 -7.04
N PRO A 48 7.29 6.80 -7.65
CA PRO A 48 6.33 5.97 -6.94
C PRO A 48 7.00 5.01 -5.96
N LEU A 49 6.23 4.59 -4.96
CA LEU A 49 6.59 3.48 -4.09
C LEU A 49 6.92 2.25 -4.93
N THR A 50 8.09 1.69 -4.70
CA THR A 50 8.67 0.62 -5.51
C THR A 50 9.16 -0.50 -4.62
N VAL A 51 8.75 -1.74 -4.92
CA VAL A 51 9.22 -2.95 -4.24
C VAL A 51 10.43 -3.52 -4.99
N PHE A 52 11.55 -3.64 -4.29
CA PHE A 52 12.75 -4.26 -4.83
C PHE A 52 12.80 -5.74 -4.49
N ASP A 53 13.64 -6.48 -5.22
CA ASP A 53 13.94 -7.90 -4.96
C ASP A 53 12.77 -8.89 -4.96
N SER A 54 11.61 -8.47 -5.45
CA SER A 54 10.45 -9.34 -5.66
C SER A 54 10.77 -10.60 -6.50
N ALA A 55 11.82 -10.57 -7.33
CA ALA A 55 12.29 -11.74 -8.09
C ALA A 55 12.94 -12.85 -7.24
N TYR A 56 13.30 -12.57 -5.98
CA TYR A 56 13.96 -13.49 -5.06
C TYR A 56 12.94 -14.11 -4.09
N PRO A 57 12.40 -15.32 -4.37
CA PRO A 57 11.29 -15.93 -3.62
C PRO A 57 11.63 -16.28 -2.16
N GLU A 58 12.91 -16.43 -1.84
CA GLU A 58 13.41 -16.72 -0.49
C GLU A 58 13.37 -15.52 0.45
N ARG A 59 13.32 -14.29 -0.09
CA ARG A 59 13.34 -13.06 0.73
C ARG A 59 11.95 -12.70 1.24
N ILE A 60 11.71 -12.91 2.53
CA ILE A 60 10.41 -12.57 3.15
C ILE A 60 10.24 -11.06 3.26
N SER A 61 11.26 -10.33 3.68
CA SER A 61 11.23 -8.87 3.81
C SER A 61 11.97 -8.23 2.64
N LEU A 62 11.26 -7.41 1.89
CA LEU A 62 11.69 -6.78 0.65
C LEU A 62 11.82 -5.26 0.85
N PRO A 63 12.89 -4.64 0.34
CA PRO A 63 13.05 -3.19 0.40
C PRO A 63 11.93 -2.47 -0.37
N ALA A 64 11.45 -1.37 0.20
CA ALA A 64 10.47 -0.49 -0.44
C ALA A 64 10.97 0.96 -0.38
N LEU A 65 11.14 1.60 -1.53
CA LEU A 65 11.66 2.98 -1.65
C LEU A 65 10.78 3.79 -2.61
N LEU A 66 10.88 5.12 -2.56
CA LEU A 66 10.41 5.96 -3.67
C LEU A 66 11.52 6.03 -4.72
N SER A 67 11.31 5.43 -5.89
CA SER A 67 12.32 5.41 -6.95
C SER A 67 11.73 5.79 -8.29
N GLU A 68 12.60 6.07 -9.26
CA GLU A 68 12.21 6.56 -10.58
C GLU A 68 11.15 5.68 -11.27
N PHE A 69 10.19 6.35 -11.90
CA PHE A 69 9.18 5.69 -12.72
C PHE A 69 9.73 5.32 -14.09
N SER A 70 9.89 4.03 -14.35
CA SER A 70 10.34 3.50 -15.63
C SER A 70 9.48 2.32 -16.08
N LYS A 71 9.57 1.96 -17.37
CA LYS A 71 8.84 0.81 -17.92
C LYS A 71 9.23 -0.50 -17.23
N GLU A 72 10.49 -0.62 -16.83
CA GLU A 72 11.07 -1.81 -16.19
C GLU A 72 10.61 -1.93 -14.73
N MET A 73 10.48 -0.79 -14.04
CA MET A 73 10.07 -0.76 -12.62
C MET A 73 8.55 -0.73 -12.43
N MET A 74 7.79 -0.46 -13.50
CA MET A 74 6.34 -0.23 -13.41
C MET A 74 5.58 -1.37 -12.73
N GLU A 75 5.90 -2.64 -13.01
CA GLU A 75 5.20 -3.77 -12.37
C GLU A 75 5.48 -3.86 -10.85
N ASN A 76 6.62 -3.31 -10.39
CA ASN A 76 7.03 -3.23 -8.98
C ASN A 76 6.42 -2.03 -8.24
N GLN A 77 5.69 -1.17 -8.96
CA GLN A 77 5.19 0.12 -8.48
C GLN A 77 3.66 0.18 -8.40
N ILE A 78 2.98 -0.91 -8.76
CA ILE A 78 1.53 -0.96 -8.89
C ILE A 78 0.94 -1.87 -7.83
N PHE A 79 -0.01 -1.32 -7.08
CA PHE A 79 -0.63 -1.99 -5.97
C PHE A 79 -2.14 -2.11 -6.16
N ASP A 80 -2.71 -3.22 -5.69
CA ASP A 80 -4.14 -3.33 -5.43
C ASP A 80 -4.43 -2.69 -4.07
N LEU A 81 -5.24 -1.62 -4.06
CA LEU A 81 -5.70 -0.99 -2.83
C LEU A 81 -6.90 -1.75 -2.26
N LYS A 82 -6.66 -2.42 -1.14
CA LYS A 82 -7.70 -3.06 -0.31
C LYS A 82 -8.06 -2.14 0.86
N TYR A 83 -9.30 -2.21 1.31
CA TYR A 83 -9.80 -1.38 2.41
C TYR A 83 -10.87 -2.13 3.19
N GLU A 84 -10.75 -2.14 4.52
CA GLU A 84 -11.76 -2.69 5.43
C GLU A 84 -12.64 -1.58 5.99
N SER A 85 -13.95 -1.67 5.73
CA SER A 85 -14.88 -0.62 6.15
C SER A 85 -15.06 -0.50 7.66
N PHE A 86 -14.91 -1.59 8.42
CA PHE A 86 -15.12 -1.61 9.86
C PHE A 86 -13.89 -1.08 10.62
N SER A 87 -12.73 -1.70 10.40
CA SER A 87 -11.48 -1.33 11.07
C SER A 87 -10.81 -0.08 10.47
N LYS A 88 -11.27 0.36 9.30
CA LYS A 88 -10.71 1.48 8.51
C LYS A 88 -9.28 1.27 8.05
N LYS A 89 -8.80 0.03 8.11
CA LYS A 89 -7.45 -0.36 7.70
C LYS A 89 -7.36 -0.47 6.19
N ILE A 90 -6.17 -0.22 5.67
CA ILE A 90 -5.85 -0.41 4.26
C ILE A 90 -4.71 -1.43 4.11
N TRP A 91 -4.67 -2.05 2.93
CA TRP A 91 -3.56 -2.89 2.51
C TRP A 91 -3.22 -2.54 1.07
N LEU A 92 -1.92 -2.49 0.79
CA LEU A 92 -1.38 -2.34 -0.56
C LEU A 92 -0.73 -3.67 -0.93
N GLU A 93 -1.45 -4.46 -1.71
CA GLU A 93 -0.95 -5.73 -2.26
C GLU A 93 -0.21 -5.43 -3.58
N LEU A 94 1.00 -5.93 -3.76
CA LEU A 94 1.72 -5.76 -5.02
C LEU A 94 0.97 -6.50 -6.14
N LYS A 95 0.62 -5.79 -7.20
CA LYS A 95 -0.33 -6.30 -8.20
C LYS A 95 0.22 -7.49 -8.99
N LYS A 96 1.52 -7.49 -9.30
CA LYS A 96 2.18 -8.61 -10.01
C LYS A 96 2.34 -9.88 -9.15
N GLU A 97 2.28 -9.74 -7.81
CA GLU A 97 2.45 -10.82 -6.84
C GLU A 97 1.64 -10.53 -5.57
N ARG A 98 0.39 -10.99 -5.56
CA ARG A 98 -0.62 -10.65 -4.54
C ARG A 98 -0.32 -11.16 -3.11
N CYS A 99 0.74 -11.93 -2.92
CA CYS A 99 1.19 -12.34 -1.59
C CYS A 99 2.24 -11.38 -0.99
N ILE A 100 2.65 -10.36 -1.75
CA ILE A 100 3.51 -9.28 -1.26
C ILE A 100 2.63 -8.10 -0.82
N GLU A 101 2.72 -7.72 0.44
CA GLU A 101 1.99 -6.60 1.03
C GLU A 101 2.94 -5.55 1.62
N ILE A 102 2.56 -4.28 1.58
CA ILE A 102 3.29 -3.22 2.30
C ILE A 102 2.95 -3.27 3.79
N ALA A 103 3.98 -3.21 4.62
CA ALA A 103 3.86 -3.26 6.07
C ALA A 103 4.86 -2.33 6.77
N ASP A 104 4.54 -2.01 8.02
CA ASP A 104 5.47 -1.44 8.97
C ASP A 104 6.30 -2.57 9.60
N VAL A 105 7.61 -2.55 9.37
CA VAL A 105 8.56 -3.53 9.89
C VAL A 105 9.64 -2.77 10.64
N HIS A 106 9.54 -2.76 11.97
CA HIS A 106 10.46 -2.04 12.86
C HIS A 106 10.58 -0.55 12.51
N SER A 107 9.44 0.14 12.36
CA SER A 107 9.35 1.55 11.98
C SER A 107 9.92 1.87 10.58
N SER A 108 10.13 0.86 9.73
CA SER A 108 10.49 1.04 8.32
C SER A 108 9.37 0.51 7.44
N LEU A 109 9.03 1.24 6.39
CA LEU A 109 8.09 0.73 5.40
C LEU A 109 8.81 -0.33 4.55
N LYS A 110 8.32 -1.56 4.59
CA LYS A 110 8.84 -2.66 3.77
C LYS A 110 7.71 -3.34 3.02
N ALA A 111 8.08 -4.07 1.98
CA ALA A 111 7.21 -5.09 1.41
C ALA A 111 7.49 -6.42 2.11
N VAL A 112 6.46 -7.21 2.37
CA VAL A 112 6.60 -8.53 3.00
C VAL A 112 5.89 -9.58 2.17
N ARG A 113 6.55 -10.72 1.93
CA ARG A 113 5.95 -11.88 1.26
C ARG A 113 5.14 -12.71 2.24
N MET A 114 4.11 -12.09 2.80
CA MET A 114 3.07 -12.73 3.60
C MET A 114 1.88 -11.78 3.71
N LYS A 115 0.69 -12.35 3.85
CA LYS A 115 -0.50 -11.56 4.12
C LYS A 115 -0.51 -11.13 5.57
N ILE A 116 -0.39 -9.83 5.82
CA ILE A 116 -0.45 -9.27 7.17
C ILE A 116 -1.86 -8.70 7.34
N SER A 117 -2.79 -9.58 7.71
CA SER A 117 -4.14 -9.19 8.07
C SER A 117 -4.39 -9.42 9.56
N PRO A 118 -4.88 -8.41 10.30
CA PRO A 118 -5.20 -7.05 9.83
C PRO A 118 -3.96 -6.14 9.79
N SER A 119 -3.79 -5.36 8.72
CA SER A 119 -2.69 -4.37 8.58
C SER A 119 -2.75 -3.34 9.72
N SER A 120 -1.60 -2.84 10.20
CA SER A 120 -1.55 -1.73 11.15
C SER A 120 -1.79 -0.37 10.48
N ILE A 121 -1.83 -0.33 9.14
CA ILE A 121 -1.79 0.89 8.34
C ILE A 121 -3.19 1.43 8.08
N TYR A 122 -3.36 2.75 8.26
CA TYR A 122 -4.55 3.49 7.86
C TYR A 122 -4.17 4.87 7.25
N LEU A 123 -5.14 5.55 6.65
CA LEU A 123 -4.95 6.82 5.94
C LEU A 123 -5.58 8.01 6.68
N LYS A 124 -4.82 9.00 7.12
CA LYS A 124 -5.39 10.27 7.60
C LYS A 124 -5.46 11.26 6.44
N ARG A 125 -6.67 11.63 6.01
CA ARG A 125 -6.86 12.61 4.94
C ARG A 125 -6.44 14.00 5.40
N LEU A 126 -5.81 14.78 4.51
CA LEU A 126 -5.58 16.21 4.74
C LEU A 126 -6.79 17.04 4.28
N PRO A 127 -7.16 18.12 4.99
CA PRO A 127 -8.38 18.89 4.75
C PRO A 127 -8.62 19.21 3.27
N ASN A 128 -9.85 18.95 2.81
CA ASN A 128 -10.33 19.28 1.47
C ASN A 128 -9.44 18.80 0.30
N SER A 129 -8.65 17.74 0.50
CA SER A 129 -7.70 17.27 -0.52
C SER A 129 -7.78 15.77 -0.76
N MET A 130 -7.14 15.31 -1.85
CA MET A 130 -6.86 13.87 -2.10
C MET A 130 -5.52 13.43 -1.50
N LYS A 131 -4.89 14.30 -0.72
CA LYS A 131 -3.64 14.05 -0.02
C LYS A 131 -3.93 13.42 1.33
N PHE A 132 -3.00 12.62 1.81
CA PHE A 132 -3.12 11.94 3.09
C PHE A 132 -1.76 11.72 3.74
N GLN A 133 -1.78 11.48 5.05
CA GLN A 133 -0.69 10.86 5.80
C GLN A 133 -1.00 9.36 5.94
N LEU A 134 0.00 8.52 5.75
CA LEU A 134 -0.12 7.07 5.97
C LEU A 134 0.39 6.77 7.38
N ILE A 135 -0.45 6.20 8.23
CA ILE A 135 -0.16 6.08 9.67
C ILE A 135 -0.15 4.61 10.09
N SER A 136 0.85 4.24 10.88
CA SER A 136 1.01 2.94 11.57
C SER A 136 1.46 3.23 13.00
N GLU A 137 0.85 2.57 13.99
CA GLU A 137 1.23 2.73 15.41
C GLU A 137 1.34 4.21 15.86
N ASP A 138 0.39 5.04 15.41
CA ASP A 138 0.33 6.49 15.65
C ASP A 138 1.55 7.30 15.15
N LYS A 139 2.39 6.69 14.30
CA LYS A 139 3.48 7.32 13.57
C LYS A 139 3.14 7.48 12.08
N CYS A 140 3.61 8.57 11.50
CA CYS A 140 3.39 8.89 10.10
C CYS A 140 4.55 8.41 9.23
N LEU A 141 4.21 7.77 8.11
CA LEU A 141 5.18 7.46 7.06
C LEU A 141 5.86 8.75 6.62
N THR A 142 7.17 8.74 6.58
CA THR A 142 8.03 9.90 6.34
C THR A 142 9.10 9.53 5.32
N VAL A 143 9.32 10.41 4.36
CA VAL A 143 10.45 10.30 3.43
C VAL A 143 11.74 10.66 4.17
N GLY A 144 12.72 9.76 4.09
CA GLY A 144 14.05 9.91 4.67
C GLY A 144 15.10 10.31 3.63
N ASN A 145 16.32 9.80 3.80
CA ASN A 145 17.44 10.10 2.90
C ASN A 145 17.33 9.35 1.58
N GLU A 146 17.91 9.94 0.53
CA GLU A 146 18.20 9.26 -0.73
C GLU A 146 19.33 8.24 -0.52
N ILE A 147 19.13 7.04 -1.06
CA ILE A 147 20.09 5.94 -1.04
C ILE A 147 20.18 5.30 -2.43
N LYS A 148 21.23 4.51 -2.65
CA LYS A 148 21.34 3.64 -3.83
C LYS A 148 21.04 2.20 -3.45
N TYR A 149 20.13 1.56 -4.19
CA TYR A 149 19.79 0.15 -4.04
C TYR A 149 19.87 -0.56 -5.39
N GLY A 150 20.74 -1.57 -5.52
CA GLY A 150 20.90 -2.31 -6.78
C GLY A 150 21.19 -1.41 -7.99
N GLY A 151 21.94 -0.33 -7.80
CA GLY A 151 22.24 0.66 -8.85
C GLY A 151 21.15 1.72 -9.08
N THR A 152 19.99 1.62 -8.44
CA THR A 152 18.88 2.58 -8.55
C THR A 152 18.88 3.55 -7.37
N SER A 153 18.80 4.87 -7.63
CA SER A 153 18.58 5.87 -6.59
C SER A 153 17.13 5.86 -6.11
N GLY A 154 16.92 5.98 -4.80
CA GLY A 154 15.58 6.08 -4.23
C GLY A 154 15.58 6.60 -2.80
N TRP A 155 14.42 7.09 -2.36
CA TRP A 155 14.24 7.67 -1.04
C TRP A 155 13.71 6.64 -0.07
N THR A 156 14.35 6.58 1.10
CA THR A 156 13.93 5.71 2.20
C THR A 156 12.61 6.15 2.81
N LEU A 157 11.92 5.20 3.43
CA LEU A 157 10.59 5.39 3.99
C LEU A 157 10.53 4.80 5.39
N SER A 158 10.28 5.63 6.40
CA SER A 158 10.19 5.21 7.80
C SER A 158 9.02 5.87 8.51
N PHE A 159 8.52 5.23 9.56
CA PHE A 159 7.46 5.75 10.41
C PHE A 159 8.08 6.58 11.53
N THR A 160 7.76 7.88 11.55
CA THR A 160 8.24 8.84 12.54
C THR A 160 7.07 9.63 13.12
N ASP A 161 7.30 10.48 14.12
CA ASP A 161 6.24 11.26 14.75
C ASP A 161 5.47 12.10 13.72
N CYS A 162 4.14 12.06 13.82
CA CYS A 162 3.27 12.80 12.93
C CYS A 162 3.43 14.31 13.13
N LYS A 163 3.70 15.02 12.03
CA LYS A 163 3.76 16.48 11.99
C LYS A 163 2.68 17.00 11.07
N ASP A 164 1.92 17.99 11.53
CA ASP A 164 0.94 18.66 10.68
C ASP A 164 1.64 19.46 9.58
N ASN A 165 1.03 19.50 8.39
CA ASN A 165 1.53 20.22 7.21
C ASN A 165 2.97 19.85 6.78
N ASN A 166 3.41 18.62 7.04
CA ASN A 166 4.72 18.14 6.61
C ASN A 166 4.64 17.44 5.25
N ASP A 167 5.22 18.05 4.21
CA ASP A 167 5.25 17.50 2.86
C ASP A 167 6.05 16.19 2.75
N LEU A 168 7.05 15.95 3.61
CA LEU A 168 7.76 14.65 3.69
C LEU A 168 6.85 13.53 4.19
N GLN A 169 5.75 13.86 4.86
CA GLN A 169 4.74 12.92 5.39
C GLN A 169 3.45 12.92 4.56
N THR A 170 3.42 13.67 3.46
CA THR A 170 2.20 13.86 2.67
C THR A 170 2.28 13.07 1.37
N PHE A 171 1.30 12.20 1.17
CA PHE A 171 1.23 11.28 0.04
C PHE A 171 -0.05 11.46 -0.76
N VAL A 172 0.00 10.96 -2.00
CA VAL A 172 -1.14 10.84 -2.90
C VAL A 172 -1.15 9.45 -3.52
N MET A 173 -2.35 8.95 -3.83
CA MET A 173 -2.52 7.77 -4.66
C MET A 173 -3.06 8.20 -6.01
N ILE A 174 -2.46 7.68 -7.07
CA ILE A 174 -2.91 7.92 -8.45
C ILE A 174 -3.24 6.59 -9.12
N PRO A 175 -4.18 6.57 -10.09
CA PRO A 175 -4.39 5.40 -10.93
C PRO A 175 -3.10 5.11 -11.73
N SER A 176 -2.64 3.88 -11.68
CA SER A 176 -1.43 3.42 -12.41
C SER A 176 -1.57 3.55 -13.93
N LEU A 177 -2.79 3.45 -14.47
CA LEU A 177 -3.11 3.75 -15.87
C LEU A 177 -2.70 5.18 -16.27
N LYS A 178 -2.74 6.16 -15.34
CA LYS A 178 -2.25 7.52 -15.60
C LYS A 178 -0.74 7.52 -15.87
N GLY A 179 0.02 6.73 -15.09
CA GLY A 179 1.45 6.53 -15.30
C GLY A 179 1.74 5.82 -16.63
N LEU A 180 1.03 4.74 -16.92
CA LEU A 180 1.19 4.00 -18.18
C LEU A 180 0.96 4.88 -19.41
N MET A 181 -0.08 5.72 -19.40
CA MET A 181 -0.36 6.66 -20.50
C MET A 181 0.71 7.74 -20.65
N LYS A 182 1.46 8.07 -19.58
CA LYS A 182 2.61 9.00 -19.64
C LYS A 182 3.82 8.35 -20.32
N ILE A 183 4.09 7.08 -20.05
CA ILE A 183 5.20 6.32 -20.68
C ILE A 183 4.87 5.96 -22.14
N ASN A 184 3.63 5.59 -22.41
CA ASN A 184 3.21 5.14 -23.75
C ASN A 184 1.99 5.93 -24.23
N GLY A 185 2.22 7.16 -24.71
CA GLY A 185 1.17 8.06 -25.18
C GLY A 185 0.30 7.50 -26.31
N LYS A 186 0.83 6.54 -27.10
CA LYS A 186 0.10 5.88 -28.20
C LYS A 186 -0.85 4.77 -27.72
N ALA A 187 -0.75 4.32 -26.46
CA ALA A 187 -1.61 3.27 -25.91
C ALA A 187 -2.93 3.80 -25.32
N ARG A 188 -3.20 5.11 -25.40
CA ARG A 188 -4.38 5.73 -24.78
C ARG A 188 -5.66 5.32 -25.51
N THR A 189 -6.45 4.45 -24.89
CA THR A 189 -7.79 4.07 -25.39
C THR A 189 -8.90 4.67 -24.53
N HIS A 190 -10.09 4.88 -25.11
CA HIS A 190 -11.28 5.32 -24.35
C HIS A 190 -11.59 4.41 -23.14
N ARG A 191 -11.42 3.09 -23.32
CA ARG A 191 -11.59 2.10 -22.24
C ARG A 191 -10.60 2.34 -21.08
N MET A 192 -9.35 2.63 -21.38
CA MET A 192 -8.33 2.93 -20.35
C MET A 192 -8.60 4.24 -19.62
N ILE A 193 -9.03 5.28 -20.35
CA ILE A 193 -9.42 6.56 -19.75
C ILE A 193 -10.58 6.36 -18.77
N ARG A 194 -11.62 5.62 -19.17
CA ARG A 194 -12.76 5.34 -18.30
C ARG A 194 -12.34 4.60 -17.02
N ARG A 195 -11.56 3.53 -17.14
CA ARG A 195 -11.03 2.78 -15.99
C ARG A 195 -10.18 3.65 -15.07
N MET A 196 -9.34 4.53 -15.63
CA MET A 196 -8.56 5.49 -14.85
C MET A 196 -9.45 6.38 -13.98
N TYR A 197 -10.55 6.91 -14.54
CA TYR A 197 -11.51 7.73 -13.77
C TYR A 197 -12.26 6.92 -12.71
N ASP A 198 -12.66 5.69 -13.01
CA ASP A 198 -13.31 4.80 -12.05
C ASP A 198 -12.39 4.51 -10.85
N THR A 199 -11.11 4.20 -11.12
CA THR A 199 -10.08 4.00 -10.09
C THR A 199 -9.83 5.27 -9.29
N PHE A 200 -9.79 6.44 -9.94
CA PHE A 200 -9.67 7.73 -9.23
C PHE A 200 -10.83 7.98 -8.26
N ARG A 201 -12.07 7.71 -8.70
CA ARG A 201 -13.27 7.83 -7.86
C ARG A 201 -13.23 6.87 -6.67
N ARG A 202 -12.75 5.63 -6.89
CA ARG A 202 -12.60 4.63 -5.81
C ARG A 202 -11.58 5.06 -4.77
N ILE A 203 -10.42 5.58 -5.18
CA ILE A 203 -9.41 6.13 -4.27
C ILE A 203 -10.03 7.23 -3.41
N GLY A 204 -10.77 8.17 -4.02
CA GLY A 204 -11.40 9.28 -3.31
C GLY A 204 -12.42 8.83 -2.27
N LYS A 205 -13.22 7.81 -2.60
CA LYS A 205 -14.15 7.20 -1.63
C LYS A 205 -13.41 6.58 -0.44
N ILE A 206 -12.33 5.84 -0.69
CA ILE A 206 -11.56 5.19 0.39
C ILE A 206 -10.94 6.26 1.30
N ILE A 207 -10.20 7.22 0.73
CA ILE A 207 -9.56 8.30 1.49
C ILE A 207 -10.61 9.11 2.29
N GLY A 208 -11.74 9.44 1.66
CA GLY A 208 -12.82 10.18 2.33
C GLY A 208 -13.46 9.43 3.50
N VAL A 209 -13.59 8.10 3.42
CA VAL A 209 -14.19 7.31 4.51
C VAL A 209 -13.23 7.14 5.70
N VAL A 210 -11.91 7.08 5.48
CA VAL A 210 -10.96 6.95 6.59
C VAL A 210 -10.92 8.21 7.46
N ASP A 211 -11.13 9.39 6.86
CA ASP A 211 -11.19 10.70 7.55
C ASP A 211 -12.33 10.79 8.59
N ILE A 212 -13.53 10.34 8.21
CA ILE A 212 -14.77 10.54 8.99
C ILE A 212 -14.77 9.73 10.30
N ALA A 213 -13.93 8.71 10.44
CA ALA A 213 -14.04 7.74 11.53
C ALA A 213 -13.15 8.03 12.77
N ARG A 214 -12.17 8.93 12.69
CA ARG A 214 -11.30 9.27 13.85
C ARG A 214 -11.66 10.57 14.56
N LEU A 215 -12.52 11.42 13.99
CA LEU A 215 -13.00 12.65 14.65
C LEU A 215 -14.02 12.41 15.78
N ARG A 216 -14.48 11.17 16.01
CA ARG A 216 -15.43 10.85 17.10
C ARG A 216 -14.80 10.34 18.39
N ARG A 217 -13.47 10.28 18.51
CA ARG A 217 -12.79 9.80 19.73
C ARG A 217 -11.89 10.81 20.44
N SER A 218 -11.84 12.07 20.02
CA SER A 218 -11.11 13.13 20.75
C SER A 218 -12.03 14.11 21.49
N LEU A 219 -13.26 13.71 21.80
CA LEU A 219 -14.25 14.52 22.52
C LEU A 219 -14.78 13.84 23.81
N HIS A 220 -14.03 12.87 24.34
CA HIS A 220 -14.25 12.34 25.69
C HIS A 220 -12.92 12.21 26.42
#